data_AF-A0A3M0X0M2-F1
#
_entry.id   AF-A0A3M0X0M2-F1
#
_cell.length_a   1.000
_cell.length_b   1.000
_cell.length_c   1.000
_cell.angle_alpha   90.00
_cell.angle_beta   90.00
_cell.angle_gamma   90.00
#
_symmetry.space_group_name_H-M   'P 1'
#
loop_
_entity.id
_entity.type
_entity.pdbx_description
1 polymer ?
#
loop_
_entity_poly.entity_id
_entity_poly.type
_entity_poly.pdbx_seq_one_letter_code
_entity_poly.pdbx_strand_id
1 'polypeptide(L)'
;MAFIRGYYRLCLSLVALAFGATLVIITSYLPIKVGEYRLSHWLLQWAGRAILRTINIRVESDDKAVMQQHHGFFFPNHVSYIDILVLISVAPTRFLAKA
;
A
#
# COMPACT_ATOMS: atom_id res chain seq x y z
N MET A 1 9.73 -20.50 -18.89
CA MET A 1 8.59 -20.49 -17.95
C MET A 1 8.68 -19.38 -16.89
N ALA A 2 9.81 -19.24 -16.16
CA ALA A 2 9.95 -18.22 -15.12
C ALA A 2 9.80 -16.76 -15.65
N PHE A 3 10.36 -16.48 -16.83
CA PHE A 3 10.27 -15.16 -17.48
C PHE A 3 8.82 -14.76 -17.79
N ILE A 4 8.03 -15.67 -18.39
CA ILE A 4 6.61 -15.45 -18.71
C ILE A 4 5.81 -15.15 -17.45
N ARG A 5 6.06 -15.90 -16.37
CA ARG A 5 5.44 -15.65 -15.06
C ARG A 5 5.82 -14.28 -14.49
N GLY A 6 7.09 -13.88 -14.60
CA GLY A 6 7.56 -12.58 -14.16
C GLY A 6 6.87 -11.45 -14.91
N TYR A 7 6.80 -11.56 -16.24
CA TYR A 7 6.11 -10.60 -17.11
C TYR A 7 4.63 -10.47 -16.74
N TYR A 8 3.92 -11.60 -16.58
CA TYR A 8 2.52 -11.60 -16.18
C TYR A 8 2.30 -10.89 -14.83
N ARG A 9 3.14 -11.17 -13.83
CA ARG A 9 3.06 -10.51 -12.51
C ARG A 9 3.30 -9.01 -12.61
N LEU A 10 4.23 -8.58 -13.45
CA LEU A 10 4.51 -7.17 -13.67
C LEU A 10 3.33 -6.47 -14.33
N CYS A 11 2.77 -7.04 -15.40
CA CYS A 11 1.55 -6.52 -16.04
C CYS A 11 0.39 -6.45 -15.06
N LEU A 12 0.16 -7.50 -14.27
CA LEU A 12 -0.90 -7.53 -13.27
C LEU A 12 -0.70 -6.46 -12.18
N SER A 13 0.55 -6.23 -11.77
CA SER A 13 0.88 -5.19 -10.78
C SER A 13 0.63 -3.79 -11.33
N LEU A 14 0.93 -3.55 -12.62
CA LEU A 14 0.62 -2.28 -13.29
C LEU A 14 -0.89 -2.05 -13.39
N VAL A 15 -1.66 -3.08 -13.74
CA VAL A 15 -3.13 -2.99 -13.77
C VAL A 15 -3.69 -2.71 -12.37
N ALA A 16 -3.21 -3.43 -11.35
CA ALA A 16 -3.61 -3.21 -9.97
C ALA A 16 -3.26 -1.79 -9.48
N LEU A 17 -2.10 -1.27 -9.87
CA LEU A 17 -1.67 0.09 -9.55
C LEU A 17 -2.56 1.14 -10.23
N ALA A 18 -2.80 1.01 -11.54
CA ALA A 18 -3.64 1.95 -12.27
C ALA A 18 -5.07 1.96 -11.72
N PHE A 19 -5.67 0.78 -11.54
CA PHE A 19 -7.01 0.63 -11.00
C PHE A 19 -7.12 1.16 -9.55
N GLY A 20 -6.17 0.78 -8.70
CA GLY A 20 -6.10 1.24 -7.31
C GLY A 20 -5.95 2.76 -7.21
N ALA A 21 -5.06 3.36 -8.01
CA ALA A 21 -4.87 4.80 -8.04
C ALA A 21 -6.15 5.53 -8.46
N THR A 22 -6.84 5.07 -9.52
CA THR A 22 -8.12 5.65 -9.95
C THR A 22 -9.16 5.59 -8.84
N LEU A 23 -9.32 4.46 -8.17
CA LEU A 23 -10.26 4.32 -7.04
C LEU A 23 -9.91 5.26 -5.88
N VAL A 24 -8.63 5.37 -5.52
CA VAL A 24 -8.16 6.26 -4.45
C VAL A 24 -8.45 7.72 -4.80
N ILE A 25 -8.20 8.14 -6.05
CA ILE A 25 -8.48 9.52 -6.51
C ILE A 25 -9.97 9.80 -6.43
N ILE A 26 -10.82 8.95 -7.02
CA ILE A 26 -12.28 9.15 -7.03
C ILE A 26 -12.82 9.24 -5.59
N THR A 27 -12.38 8.33 -4.73
CA THR A 27 -12.84 8.29 -3.34
C THR A 27 -12.22 9.34 -2.45
N SER A 28 -11.12 9.98 -2.85
CA SER A 28 -10.47 11.05 -2.06
C SER A 28 -11.33 12.30 -1.94
N TYR A 29 -12.22 12.55 -2.91
CA TYR A 29 -13.19 13.64 -2.90
C TYR A 29 -14.43 13.34 -2.07
N LEU A 30 -14.67 12.06 -1.72
CA LEU A 30 -15.81 11.66 -0.90
C LEU A 30 -15.46 11.80 0.59
N PRO A 31 -16.27 12.50 1.41
CA PRO A 31 -16.02 12.68 2.84
C PRO A 31 -16.38 11.45 3.68
N ILE A 32 -16.23 10.24 3.15
CA ILE A 32 -16.57 8.98 3.84
C ILE A 32 -15.40 8.56 4.72
N LYS A 33 -15.67 8.36 6.02
CA LYS A 33 -14.71 7.84 7.00
C LYS A 33 -15.15 6.46 7.49
N VAL A 34 -14.19 5.57 7.66
CA VAL A 34 -14.36 4.26 8.30
C VAL A 34 -13.38 4.23 9.47
N GLY A 35 -13.90 4.37 10.69
CA GLY A 35 -13.11 4.67 11.88
C GLY A 35 -12.46 6.06 11.80
N GLU A 36 -11.18 6.14 12.18
CA GLU A 36 -10.39 7.39 12.17
C GLU A 36 -9.94 7.82 10.76
N TYR A 37 -10.00 6.92 9.77
CA TYR A 37 -9.40 7.12 8.45
C TYR A 37 -10.44 7.31 7.34
N ARG A 38 -10.09 8.07 6.30
CA ARG A 38 -10.91 8.21 5.09
C ARG A 38 -10.94 6.89 4.31
N LEU A 39 -12.05 6.63 3.62
CA LEU A 39 -12.21 5.44 2.77
C LEU A 39 -11.05 5.26 1.78
N SER A 40 -10.54 6.36 1.22
CA SER A 40 -9.40 6.35 0.30
C SER A 40 -8.14 5.71 0.88
N HIS A 41 -7.91 5.82 2.20
CA HIS A 41 -6.74 5.21 2.84
C HIS A 41 -6.88 3.69 2.93
N TRP A 42 -8.08 3.18 3.23
CA TRP A 42 -8.37 1.76 3.24
C TRP A 42 -8.23 1.14 1.85
N LEU A 43 -8.69 1.84 0.81
CA LEU A 43 -8.52 1.43 -0.57
C LEU A 43 -7.05 1.43 -0.99
N LEU A 44 -6.28 2.43 -0.57
CA LEU A 44 -4.84 2.48 -0.81
C LEU A 44 -4.13 1.29 -0.14
N GLN A 45 -4.48 0.97 1.11
CA GLN A 45 -3.94 -0.21 1.80
C GLN A 45 -4.30 -1.52 1.10
N TRP A 46 -5.55 -1.66 0.64
CA TRP A 46 -5.98 -2.83 -0.12
C TRP A 46 -5.19 -2.97 -1.43
N ALA A 47 -5.04 -1.87 -2.19
CA ALA A 47 -4.28 -1.85 -3.43
C ALA A 47 -2.80 -2.18 -3.19
N GLY A 48 -2.18 -1.60 -2.16
CA GLY A 48 -0.81 -1.91 -1.77
C GLY A 48 -0.60 -3.38 -1.44
N ARG A 49 -1.51 -3.99 -0.66
CA ARG A 49 -1.48 -5.44 -0.36
C ARG A 49 -1.66 -6.30 -1.61
N ALA A 50 -2.54 -5.88 -2.53
CA ALA A 50 -2.75 -6.59 -3.79
C ALA A 50 -1.46 -6.58 -4.63
N ILE A 51 -0.82 -5.42 -4.79
CA ILE A 51 0.44 -5.28 -5.53
C ILE A 51 1.55 -6.12 -4.89
N LEU A 52 1.74 -6.06 -3.56
CA LEU A 52 2.74 -6.87 -2.88
C LEU A 52 2.52 -8.37 -3.11
N ARG A 53 1.27 -8.83 -3.07
CA ARG A 53 0.92 -10.23 -3.36
C ARG A 53 1.21 -10.63 -4.81
N THR A 54 0.95 -9.76 -5.79
CA THR A 54 1.21 -10.08 -7.21
C THR A 54 2.70 -10.25 -7.50
N ILE A 55 3.56 -9.48 -6.82
CA ILE A 55 5.01 -9.65 -6.87
C ILE A 55 5.57 -10.66 -5.86
N ASN A 56 4.70 -11.38 -5.14
CA ASN A 56 5.05 -12.43 -4.18
C ASN A 56 5.90 -11.94 -2.99
N ILE A 57 5.64 -10.72 -2.52
CA ILE A 57 6.18 -10.17 -1.28
C ILE A 57 5.19 -10.43 -0.15
N ARG A 58 5.71 -10.95 0.97
CA ARG A 58 4.97 -11.10 2.23
C ARG A 58 5.55 -10.12 3.24
N VAL A 59 4.67 -9.44 3.97
CA VAL A 59 5.03 -8.49 5.01
C VAL A 59 4.64 -9.10 6.34
N GLU A 60 5.63 -9.30 7.20
CA GLU A 60 5.50 -9.86 8.54
C GLU A 60 6.08 -8.88 9.54
N SER A 61 5.52 -8.85 10.74
CA SER A 61 5.93 -8.00 11.85
C SER A 61 5.54 -8.69 13.14
N ASP A 62 6.49 -8.84 14.05
CA ASP A 62 6.27 -9.46 15.36
C ASP A 62 5.26 -8.63 16.18
N ASP A 63 5.30 -7.31 16.04
CA ASP A 63 4.45 -6.36 16.78
C ASP A 63 3.39 -5.69 15.88
N LYS A 64 2.75 -6.47 15.01
CA LYS A 64 1.76 -5.95 14.05
C LYS A 64 0.66 -5.12 14.70
N ALA A 65 0.17 -5.53 15.88
CA ALA A 65 -0.87 -4.79 16.60
C ALA A 65 -0.40 -3.40 17.04
N VAL A 66 0.84 -3.30 17.53
CA VAL A 66 1.46 -2.03 17.92
C VAL A 66 1.59 -1.11 16.71
N MET A 67 2.05 -1.64 15.58
CA MET A 67 2.18 -0.85 14.35
C MET A 67 0.84 -0.33 13.84
N GLN A 68 -0.23 -1.12 13.96
CA GLN A 68 -1.58 -0.74 13.49
C GLN A 68 -2.24 0.33 14.38
N GLN A 69 -1.87 0.41 15.65
CA GLN A 69 -2.38 1.40 16.62
C GLN A 69 -1.41 2.59 16.77
N HIS A 70 -0.32 2.62 16.02
CA HIS A 70 0.68 3.68 16.13
C HIS A 70 0.18 4.99 15.49
N HIS A 71 0.25 6.09 16.25
CA HIS A 71 -0.18 7.41 15.81
C HIS A 71 0.99 8.40 15.57
N GLY A 72 2.23 7.94 15.71
CA GLY A 72 3.43 8.76 15.54
C GLY A 72 4.04 8.68 14.13
N PHE A 73 5.35 8.92 14.07
CA PHE A 73 6.12 8.89 12.82
C PHE A 73 6.84 7.57 12.65
N PHE A 74 6.77 7.01 11.44
CA PHE A 74 7.64 5.91 11.03
C PHE A 74 8.93 6.49 10.42
N PHE A 75 10.07 6.05 10.95
CA PHE A 75 11.41 6.34 10.40
C PHE A 75 12.03 5.06 9.86
N PRO A 76 11.59 4.56 8.70
CA PRO A 76 12.16 3.35 8.11
C PRO A 76 13.59 3.59 7.65
N ASN A 77 14.44 2.56 7.75
CA ASN A 77 15.68 2.52 6.99
C ASN A 77 15.29 2.41 5.50
N HIS A 78 15.42 3.50 4.74
CA HIS A 78 14.88 3.58 3.38
C HIS A 78 15.78 2.81 2.41
N VAL A 79 15.41 1.56 2.10
CA VAL A 79 16.21 0.65 1.26
C VAL A 79 15.64 0.59 -0.16
N SER A 80 14.34 0.84 -0.34
CA SER A 80 13.70 0.66 -1.65
C SER A 80 12.46 1.54 -1.86
N TYR A 81 12.05 1.68 -3.12
CA TYR A 81 10.74 2.29 -3.44
C TYR A 81 9.56 1.46 -2.95
N ILE A 82 9.75 0.16 -2.65
CA ILE A 82 8.71 -0.74 -2.16
C ILE A 82 8.36 -0.43 -0.68
N ASP A 83 9.21 0.31 0.03
CA ASP A 83 9.02 0.67 1.44
C ASP A 83 7.68 1.36 1.69
N ILE A 84 7.24 2.21 0.75
CA ILE A 84 5.93 2.87 0.80
C ILE A 84 4.81 1.82 0.78
N LEU A 85 4.87 0.84 -0.12
CA LEU A 85 3.85 -0.22 -0.22
C LEU A 85 3.85 -1.10 1.03
N VAL A 86 5.04 -1.40 1.58
CA VAL A 86 5.17 -2.19 2.83
C VAL A 86 4.49 -1.47 3.97
N LEU A 87 4.79 -0.18 4.19
CA LEU A 87 4.20 0.59 5.29
C LEU A 87 2.68 0.73 5.16
N ILE A 88 2.17 1.09 3.97
CA ILE A 88 0.73 1.19 3.72
C ILE A 88 0.04 -0.17 3.95
N SER A 89 0.71 -1.28 3.62
CA SER A 89 0.14 -2.62 3.83
C SER A 89 -0.09 -2.96 5.31
N VAL A 90 0.67 -2.34 6.22
CA VAL A 90 0.56 -2.55 7.66
C VAL A 90 -0.47 -1.62 8.27
N ALA A 91 -0.33 -0.31 8.06
CA ALA A 91 -1.18 0.72 8.65
C ALA A 91 -1.51 1.84 7.63
N PRO A 92 -2.61 2.58 7.82
CA PRO A 92 -2.90 3.77 7.03
C PRO A 92 -1.87 4.88 7.30
N THR A 93 -0.86 5.00 6.42
CA THR A 93 0.26 5.94 6.59
C THR A 93 0.17 7.10 5.59
N ARG A 94 0.61 8.30 6.02
CA ARG A 94 0.83 9.45 5.14
C ARG A 94 2.33 9.63 4.93
N PHE A 95 2.71 10.00 3.71
CA PHE A 95 4.12 10.12 3.32
C PHE A 95 4.47 11.58 3.05
N LEU A 96 5.69 11.95 3.41
CA LEU A 96 6.30 13.19 2.96
C LEU A 96 6.98 12.92 1.62
N ALA A 97 6.60 13.67 0.58
CA ALA A 97 7.23 13.60 -0.73
C ALA A 97 8.00 14.90 -1.00
N LYS A 98 9.07 14.80 -1.79
CA LYS A 98 9.80 15.98 -2.28
C LYS A 98 8.90 16.76 -3.26
N ALA A 99 8.82 18.07 -3.08
CA ALA A 99 8.12 19.00 -3.98
C ALA A 99 8.96 19.32 -5.22
#